data_AF-A0A952ZHG7-F1
#
_entry.id   AF-A0A952ZHG7-F1
#
_cell.length_a   1.000
_cell.length_b   1.000
_cell.length_c   1.000
_cell.angle_alpha   90.00
_cell.angle_beta   90.00
_cell.angle_gamma   90.00
#
_symmetry.space_group_name_H-M   'P 1'
#
loop_
_entity.id
_entity.type
_entity.pdbx_description
1 polymer ?
#
loop_
_entity_poly.entity_id
_entity_poly.type
_entity_poly.pdbx_seq_one_letter_code
_entity_poly.pdbx_strand_id
1 'polypeptide(L)'
;MDKISGTEDAWDTRQIGADEEYVARVAPNLEQQIDESLGLQMISIRLDRTLIEAFKAIGKFHGIGYQPLMRDVLKRFAERELLGIVQGLVAGQNPDDEPGAPVPPPPAAKRVRKDAAPRAGGRKPQGVKKAA
;
A
#
# COMPACT_ATOMS: atom_id res chain seq x y z
N MET A 1 16.83 -56.37 -17.15
CA MET A 1 16.48 -54.95 -16.98
C MET A 1 16.80 -54.25 -18.27
N ASP A 2 15.80 -54.12 -19.14
CA ASP A 2 15.92 -53.33 -20.37
C ASP A 2 15.91 -51.84 -20.00
N LYS A 3 16.94 -51.13 -20.45
CA LYS A 3 17.12 -49.70 -20.18
C LYS A 3 16.21 -48.90 -21.11
N ILE A 4 15.15 -48.32 -20.57
CA ILE A 4 14.26 -47.42 -21.31
C ILE A 4 15.02 -46.11 -21.57
N SER A 5 15.13 -45.69 -22.84
CA SER A 5 15.72 -44.39 -23.19
C SER A 5 14.78 -43.27 -22.78
N GLY A 6 15.29 -42.25 -22.07
CA GLY A 6 14.53 -41.08 -21.63
C GLY A 6 14.23 -40.09 -22.78
N THR A 7 13.65 -40.59 -23.86
CA THR A 7 13.19 -39.83 -25.03
C THR A 7 11.80 -39.23 -24.78
N GLU A 8 11.46 -38.12 -25.44
CA GLU A 8 10.15 -37.44 -25.30
C GLU A 8 8.97 -38.36 -25.61
N ASP A 9 9.07 -39.17 -26.68
CA ASP A 9 8.05 -40.16 -27.05
C ASP A 9 7.75 -41.18 -25.93
N ALA A 10 8.74 -41.50 -25.07
CA ALA A 10 8.54 -42.43 -23.96
C ALA A 10 7.68 -41.83 -22.83
N TRP A 11 7.75 -40.51 -22.63
CA TRP A 11 6.86 -39.78 -21.71
C TRP A 11 5.43 -39.71 -22.26
N ASP A 12 5.28 -39.37 -23.55
CA ASP A 12 3.96 -39.23 -24.19
C ASP A 12 3.21 -40.55 -24.29
N THR A 13 3.95 -41.66 -24.51
CA THR A 13 3.38 -43.01 -24.52
C THR A 13 3.23 -43.62 -23.12
N ARG A 14 3.55 -42.87 -22.06
CA ARG A 14 3.50 -43.31 -20.66
C ARG A 14 4.36 -44.54 -20.35
N GLN A 15 5.39 -44.81 -21.13
CA GLN A 15 6.38 -45.85 -20.82
C GLN A 15 7.22 -45.49 -19.59
N ILE A 16 7.30 -44.19 -19.26
CA ILE A 16 7.93 -43.66 -18.05
C ILE A 16 6.93 -42.78 -17.29
N GLY A 17 6.98 -42.83 -15.96
CA GLY A 17 6.15 -42.01 -15.08
C GLY A 17 4.72 -42.53 -14.80
N ALA A 18 4.29 -43.64 -15.43
CA ALA A 18 2.98 -44.26 -15.18
C ALA A 18 3.04 -45.54 -14.33
N ASP A 19 4.23 -45.92 -13.87
CA ASP A 19 4.44 -47.10 -13.05
C ASP A 19 4.09 -46.78 -11.58
N GLU A 20 3.15 -47.57 -11.03
CA GLU A 20 2.65 -47.43 -9.66
C GLU A 20 3.75 -47.60 -8.61
N GLU A 21 4.83 -48.32 -8.91
CA GLU A 21 5.98 -48.49 -8.00
C GLU A 21 6.64 -47.15 -7.63
N TYR A 22 6.56 -46.14 -8.51
CA TYR A 22 7.14 -44.82 -8.30
C TYR A 22 6.11 -43.78 -7.80
N VAL A 23 4.86 -44.20 -7.56
CA VAL A 23 3.80 -43.33 -7.04
C VAL A 23 3.79 -43.40 -5.52
N ALA A 24 4.35 -42.37 -4.86
CA ALA A 24 4.30 -42.23 -3.42
C ALA A 24 3.35 -41.10 -2.99
N ARG A 25 2.49 -41.38 -2.01
CA ARG A 25 1.71 -40.32 -1.35
C ARG A 25 2.68 -39.43 -0.57
N VAL A 26 2.59 -38.13 -0.82
CA VAL A 26 3.36 -37.13 -0.06
C VAL A 26 3.06 -37.25 1.43
N ALA A 27 4.12 -37.16 2.25
CA ALA A 27 3.98 -37.17 3.70
C ALA A 27 3.10 -36.01 4.16
N PRO A 28 2.17 -36.22 5.11
CA PRO A 28 1.18 -35.22 5.50
C PRO A 28 1.80 -33.96 6.12
N ASN A 29 3.05 -34.02 6.58
CA ASN A 29 3.78 -32.88 7.16
C ASN A 29 4.75 -32.20 6.19
N LEU A 30 4.89 -32.68 4.94
CA LEU A 30 5.86 -32.11 4.01
C LEU A 30 5.56 -30.64 3.70
N GLU A 31 4.27 -30.29 3.56
CA GLU A 31 3.83 -28.92 3.33
C GLU A 31 4.28 -27.98 4.47
N GLN A 32 4.12 -28.42 5.72
CA GLN A 32 4.58 -27.67 6.89
C GLN A 32 6.10 -27.52 6.93
N GLN A 33 6.85 -28.58 6.59
CA GLN A 33 8.33 -28.51 6.53
C GLN A 33 8.81 -27.55 5.45
N ILE A 34 8.12 -27.51 4.31
CA ILE A 34 8.40 -26.55 3.23
C ILE A 34 8.14 -25.13 3.74
N ASP A 35 6.97 -24.87 4.31
CA ASP A 35 6.62 -23.55 4.86
C ASP A 35 7.63 -23.10 5.91
N GLU A 36 8.01 -23.97 6.86
CA GLU A 36 8.99 -23.68 7.91
C GLU A 36 10.38 -23.38 7.32
N SER A 37 10.84 -24.17 6.35
CA SER A 37 12.13 -23.94 5.68
C SER A 37 12.19 -22.60 4.93
N LEU A 38 11.03 -22.11 4.46
CA LEU A 38 10.88 -20.83 3.77
C LEU A 38 10.53 -19.66 4.72
N GLY A 39 10.36 -19.93 6.02
CA GLY A 39 9.91 -18.94 7.01
C GLY A 39 8.49 -18.42 6.74
N LEU A 40 7.64 -19.22 6.11
CA LEU A 40 6.26 -18.89 5.79
C LEU A 40 5.33 -19.33 6.91
N GLN A 41 4.36 -18.47 7.25
CA GLN A 41 3.29 -18.79 8.17
C GLN A 41 1.95 -18.63 7.49
N MET A 42 1.11 -19.67 7.57
CA MET A 42 -0.27 -19.59 7.11
C MET A 42 -1.07 -18.67 8.03
N ILE A 43 -1.59 -17.59 7.47
CA ILE A 43 -2.50 -16.67 8.16
C ILE A 43 -3.84 -16.64 7.44
N SER A 44 -4.92 -16.56 8.22
CA SER A 44 -6.27 -16.32 7.70
C SER A 44 -6.62 -14.85 7.85
N ILE A 45 -6.64 -14.11 6.74
CA ILE A 45 -7.04 -12.69 6.70
C ILE A 45 -8.27 -12.49 5.81
N ARG A 46 -9.12 -11.52 6.16
CA ARG A 46 -10.23 -11.09 5.30
C ARG A 46 -9.80 -9.86 4.51
N LEU A 47 -10.03 -9.87 3.21
CA LEU A 47 -9.73 -8.76 2.29
C LEU A 47 -10.98 -8.37 1.51
N ASP A 48 -11.05 -7.12 1.09
CA ASP A 48 -12.13 -6.64 0.23
C ASP A 48 -12.10 -7.36 -1.14
N ARG A 49 -13.27 -7.65 -1.70
CA ARG A 49 -13.38 -8.36 -2.99
C ARG A 49 -12.75 -7.57 -4.13
N THR A 50 -12.99 -6.25 -4.17
CA THR A 50 -12.43 -5.37 -5.20
C THR A 50 -10.92 -5.32 -5.14
N LEU A 51 -10.34 -5.38 -3.92
CA LEU A 51 -8.91 -5.43 -3.72
C LEU A 51 -8.30 -6.75 -4.26
N ILE A 52 -8.96 -7.89 -3.99
CA ILE A 52 -8.52 -9.19 -4.52
C ILE A 52 -8.53 -9.19 -6.05
N GLU A 53 -9.58 -8.62 -6.66
CA GLU A 53 -9.70 -8.50 -8.12
C GLU A 53 -8.60 -7.62 -8.71
N ALA A 54 -8.29 -6.48 -8.07
CA ALA A 54 -7.20 -5.61 -8.48
C ALA A 54 -5.85 -6.34 -8.46
N PHE A 55 -5.53 -7.08 -7.38
CA PHE A 55 -4.29 -7.88 -7.32
C PHE A 55 -4.23 -8.97 -8.39
N LYS A 56 -5.37 -9.60 -8.72
CA LYS A 56 -5.43 -10.57 -9.83
C LYS A 56 -5.17 -9.91 -11.18
N ALA A 57 -5.72 -8.71 -11.42
CA ALA A 57 -5.49 -7.98 -12.66
C ALA A 57 -4.02 -7.55 -12.81
N ILE A 58 -3.44 -6.98 -11.75
CA ILE A 58 -2.02 -6.58 -11.71
C ILE A 58 -1.12 -7.80 -11.90
N GLY A 59 -1.40 -8.90 -11.20
CA GLY A 59 -0.63 -10.13 -11.33
C GLY A 59 -0.63 -10.68 -12.77
N LYS A 60 -1.80 -10.71 -13.42
CA LYS A 60 -1.91 -11.10 -14.84
C LYS A 60 -1.07 -10.21 -15.75
N PHE A 61 -1.06 -8.90 -15.53
CA PHE A 61 -0.28 -7.97 -16.34
C PHE A 61 1.24 -8.19 -16.18
N HIS A 62 1.70 -8.47 -14.96
CA HIS A 62 3.12 -8.71 -14.68
C HIS A 62 3.56 -10.17 -14.87
N GLY A 63 2.66 -11.08 -15.25
CA GLY A 63 2.96 -12.51 -15.39
C GLY A 63 3.22 -13.23 -14.07
N ILE A 64 2.75 -12.69 -12.94
CA ILE A 64 2.95 -13.25 -11.60
C ILE A 64 1.62 -13.58 -10.94
N GLY A 65 1.59 -14.60 -10.08
CA GLY A 65 0.39 -14.92 -9.30
C GLY A 65 0.04 -13.78 -8.32
N TYR A 66 -1.25 -13.62 -8.04
CA TYR A 66 -1.72 -12.59 -7.11
C TYR A 66 -1.22 -12.82 -5.66
N GLN A 67 -1.04 -14.08 -5.23
CA GLN A 67 -0.54 -14.40 -3.89
C GLN A 67 0.95 -14.04 -3.73
N PRO A 68 1.88 -14.41 -4.65
CA PRO A 68 3.24 -13.88 -4.65
C PRO A 68 3.29 -12.34 -4.66
N LEU A 69 2.50 -11.70 -5.52
CA LEU A 69 2.42 -10.25 -5.59
C LEU A 69 1.99 -9.64 -4.26
N MET A 70 0.94 -10.18 -3.64
CA MET A 70 0.44 -9.70 -2.36
C MET A 70 1.48 -9.81 -1.26
N ARG A 71 2.23 -10.93 -1.21
CA ARG A 71 3.34 -11.11 -0.26
C ARG A 71 4.43 -10.05 -0.44
N ASP A 72 4.85 -9.79 -1.69
CA ASP A 72 5.87 -8.80 -2.01
C ASP A 72 5.42 -7.37 -1.64
N VAL A 73 4.19 -7.01 -1.97
CA VAL A 73 3.61 -5.69 -1.64
C VAL A 73 3.54 -5.47 -0.13
N LEU A 74 3.04 -6.46 0.63
CA LEU A 74 2.95 -6.38 2.09
C LEU A 74 4.34 -6.26 2.73
N LYS A 75 5.33 -7.01 2.23
CA LYS A 75 6.72 -6.93 2.69
C LYS A 75 7.30 -5.54 2.46
N ARG A 76 7.21 -5.02 1.23
CA ARG A 76 7.75 -3.69 0.87
C ARG A 76 7.09 -2.57 1.67
N PHE A 77 5.79 -2.68 1.94
CA PHE A 77 5.09 -1.74 2.80
C PHE A 77 5.65 -1.77 4.22
N ALA A 78 5.72 -2.95 4.85
CA ALA A 78 6.22 -3.10 6.21
C ALA A 78 7.66 -2.61 6.39
N GLU A 79 8.55 -2.93 5.44
CA GLU A 79 9.95 -2.48 5.47
C GLU A 79 10.06 -0.95 5.42
N ARG A 80 9.25 -0.29 4.58
CA ARG A 80 9.26 1.18 4.47
C ARG A 80 8.65 1.87 5.68
N GLU A 81 7.52 1.37 6.19
CA GLU A 81 6.89 1.96 7.37
C GLU A 81 7.78 1.82 8.61
N LEU A 82 8.42 0.67 8.79
CA LEU A 82 9.37 0.47 9.88
C LEU A 82 10.56 1.44 9.79
N LEU A 83 11.11 1.62 8.58
CA LEU A 83 12.18 2.59 8.36
C LEU A 83 11.74 4.02 8.71
N GLY A 84 10.54 4.42 8.29
CA GLY A 84 9.99 5.74 8.61
C GLY A 84 9.82 5.97 10.13
N ILE A 85 9.31 4.96 10.84
CA ILE A 85 9.17 5.00 12.31
C ILE A 85 10.54 5.18 12.98
N VAL A 86 11.54 4.39 12.58
CA VAL A 86 12.91 4.47 13.14
C VAL A 86 13.53 5.85 12.87
N GLN A 87 13.38 6.39 11.65
CA GLN A 87 13.88 7.72 11.33
C GLN A 87 13.21 8.82 12.16
N GLY A 88 11.89 8.73 12.39
CA GLY A 88 11.17 9.65 13.25
C GLY A 88 11.64 9.60 14.71
N LEU A 89 11.90 8.39 15.24
CA LEU A 89 12.44 8.18 16.58
C LEU A 89 13.84 8.79 16.75
N VAL A 90 14.73 8.57 15.77
CA VAL A 90 16.09 9.13 15.80
C VAL A 90 16.06 10.66 15.67
N ALA A 91 15.19 11.21 14.82
CA ALA A 91 15.02 12.66 14.70
C ALA A 91 14.51 13.30 16.00
N GLY A 92 13.65 12.60 16.75
CA GLY A 92 13.18 13.02 18.07
C GLY A 92 14.17 12.74 19.23
N GLN A 93 15.35 12.17 18.95
CA GLN A 93 16.43 11.92 19.91
C GLN A 93 17.62 12.87 19.74
N ASN A 94 17.55 13.88 18.86
CA ASN A 94 18.57 14.91 18.83
C ASN A 94 18.58 15.66 20.17
N PRO A 95 19.69 15.69 20.92
CA PRO A 95 19.77 16.24 22.28
C PRO A 95 19.70 17.79 22.33
N ASP A 96 19.30 18.44 21.24
CA ASP A 96 19.14 19.89 21.14
C ASP A 96 17.71 20.37 21.44
N ASP A 97 16.75 19.45 21.71
CA ASP A 97 15.44 19.82 22.24
C ASP A 97 15.54 20.14 23.75
N GLU A 98 16.06 21.35 24.03
CA GLU A 98 15.79 22.06 25.28
C GLU A 98 14.26 22.14 25.51
N PRO A 99 13.73 21.62 26.63
CA PRO A 99 12.31 21.69 26.90
C PRO A 99 11.95 23.12 27.34
N GLY A 100 11.52 23.98 26.40
CA GLY A 100 10.78 25.19 26.78
C GLY A 100 10.93 26.48 25.97
N ALA A 101 11.38 26.47 24.72
CA ALA A 101 11.29 27.69 23.89
C ALA A 101 9.99 27.70 23.06
N PRO A 102 9.05 28.64 23.28
CA PRO A 102 7.85 28.73 22.48
C PRO A 102 8.19 29.15 21.06
N VAL A 103 7.77 28.35 20.08
CA VAL A 103 7.82 28.68 18.65
C VAL A 103 7.18 30.06 18.45
N PRO A 104 7.88 31.06 17.89
CA PRO A 104 7.28 32.37 17.68
C PRO A 104 6.12 32.25 16.68
N PRO A 105 4.99 32.93 16.93
CA PRO A 105 3.84 32.86 16.02
C PRO A 105 4.21 33.41 14.64
N PRO A 106 3.61 32.88 13.57
CA PRO A 106 3.90 33.33 12.20
C PRO A 106 3.61 34.83 12.03
N PRO A 107 4.40 35.54 11.20
CA PRO A 107 4.28 36.98 11.07
C PRO A 107 2.91 37.38 10.53
N ALA A 108 2.20 38.23 11.27
CA ALA A 108 0.89 38.74 10.92
C ALA A 108 0.91 39.40 9.54
N ALA A 109 0.09 38.88 8.62
CA ALA A 109 -0.13 39.49 7.30
C ALA A 109 -0.57 40.95 7.48
N LYS A 110 0.22 41.88 6.93
CA LYS A 110 -0.07 43.32 6.98
C LYS A 110 -1.41 43.59 6.30
N ARG A 111 -2.45 43.89 7.08
CA ARG A 111 -3.73 44.42 6.57
C ARG A 111 -3.46 45.78 5.94
N VAL A 112 -3.50 45.85 4.62
CA VAL A 112 -3.50 47.11 3.86
C VAL A 112 -4.76 47.89 4.26
N ARG A 113 -4.57 49.02 4.94
CA ARG A 113 -5.63 50.02 5.15
C ARG A 113 -5.83 50.73 3.82
N LYS A 114 -7.00 50.58 3.21
CA LYS A 114 -7.40 51.41 2.07
C LYS A 114 -7.92 52.73 2.63
N ASP A 115 -7.16 53.79 2.38
CA ASP A 115 -7.43 55.14 2.86
C ASP A 115 -8.81 55.65 2.44
N ALA A 116 -9.43 56.37 3.37
CA ALA A 116 -10.67 57.11 3.21
C ALA A 116 -10.37 58.61 3.17
N ALA A 117 -10.97 59.34 2.22
CA ALA A 117 -11.28 60.77 2.31
C ALA A 117 -12.16 61.22 1.12
N PRO A 118 -12.87 62.37 1.19
CA PRO A 118 -13.74 62.81 2.27
C PRO A 118 -15.12 63.30 1.76
N ARG A 119 -16.03 63.60 2.71
CA ARG A 119 -17.38 64.13 2.50
C ARG A 119 -17.42 65.63 2.16
N ALA A 120 -18.29 66.02 1.24
CA ALA A 120 -19.09 67.26 1.21
C ALA A 120 -20.14 67.07 0.10
N GLY A 121 -21.40 67.48 0.13
CA GLY A 121 -22.27 68.25 1.00
C GLY A 121 -23.52 68.57 0.15
N GLY A 122 -24.73 68.52 0.70
CA GLY A 122 -25.93 68.89 -0.08
C GLY A 122 -27.25 68.42 0.53
N ARG A 123 -28.11 69.38 0.88
CA ARG A 123 -29.38 69.25 1.60
C ARG A 123 -30.49 68.52 0.82
N LYS A 124 -31.33 67.78 1.56
CA LYS A 124 -32.74 67.38 1.27
C LYS A 124 -33.64 68.64 1.04
N PRO A 125 -34.85 68.59 0.42
CA PRO A 125 -35.94 67.70 0.87
C PRO A 125 -37.09 67.28 -0.11
N GLN A 126 -37.82 66.25 0.34
CA GLN A 126 -39.28 65.98 0.32
C GLN A 126 -40.14 65.94 -0.98
N GLY A 127 -41.01 64.90 -0.99
CA GLY A 127 -42.33 64.84 -1.67
C GLY A 127 -42.30 64.12 -3.03
N VAL A 128 -43.28 63.34 -3.50
CA VAL A 128 -44.68 63.10 -3.13
C VAL A 128 -45.14 61.76 -3.77
N LYS A 129 -45.90 60.97 -3.00
CA LYS A 129 -47.02 60.03 -3.28
C LYS A 129 -47.28 59.39 -4.67
N LYS A 130 -47.69 58.10 -4.55
CA LYS A 130 -48.85 57.37 -5.14
C LYS A 130 -48.80 56.78 -6.57
N ALA A 131 -48.97 55.46 -6.59
CA ALA A 131 -49.99 54.64 -7.26
C ALA A 131 -50.48 55.02 -8.67
N ALA A 132 -50.31 54.07 -9.60
CA ALA A 132 -51.35 53.57 -10.50
C ALA A 132 -51.02 52.11 -10.83
#